data_AF-A0AAN9U9C2-F1
#
_entry.id   AF-A0AAN9U9C2-F1
#
_cell.length_a   1.000
_cell.length_b   1.000
_cell.length_c   1.000
_cell.angle_alpha   90.00
_cell.angle_beta   90.00
_cell.angle_gamma   90.00
#
_symmetry.space_group_name_H-M   'P 1'
#
loop_
_entity.id
_entity.type
_entity.pdbx_description
1 polymer ?
#
loop_
_entity_poly.entity_id
_entity_poly.type
_entity_poly.pdbx_seq_one_letter_code
_entity_poly.pdbx_strand_id
1 'polypeptide(L)'
;MDDNTLTANPPPPTTFNDLPPEIHLAISQRLTYPDALSLKHTCRYFYDLVDTGIRLKVEWLVERHTLHLECPNDRCCDLRSDLKFCRGSVSGDASTWNANRARAWGA
;
A
#
# COMPACT_ATOMS: atom_id res chain seq x y z
N MET A 1 -9.71 49.87 25.79
CA MET A 1 -10.30 48.52 25.67
C MET A 1 -9.75 47.86 24.39
N ASP A 2 -8.42 47.83 24.25
CA ASP A 2 -7.58 46.62 24.22
C ASP A 2 -8.32 45.34 24.62
N ASP A 3 -8.09 44.15 24.05
CA ASP A 3 -7.14 43.63 23.06
C ASP A 3 -7.62 42.19 22.74
N ASN A 4 -7.18 41.64 21.60
CA ASN A 4 -7.06 40.21 21.33
C ASN A 4 -8.33 39.40 20.97
N THR A 5 -8.94 39.69 19.82
CA THR A 5 -9.49 38.61 18.98
C THR A 5 -8.33 37.73 18.52
N LEU A 6 -8.02 36.74 19.36
CA LEU A 6 -7.08 35.65 19.09
C LEU A 6 -7.27 35.16 17.65
N THR A 7 -6.28 35.42 16.82
CA THR A 7 -6.03 34.73 15.56
C THR A 7 -5.75 33.26 15.89
N ALA A 8 -6.79 32.52 16.25
CA ALA A 8 -6.70 31.09 16.47
C ALA A 8 -6.42 30.45 15.11
N ASN A 9 -5.14 30.15 14.85
CA ASN A 9 -4.77 29.27 13.74
C ASN A 9 -5.63 28.00 13.86
N PRO A 10 -6.26 27.53 12.76
CA PRO A 10 -7.04 26.31 12.81
C PRO A 10 -6.15 25.18 13.36
N PRO A 11 -6.71 24.28 14.20
CA PRO A 11 -5.94 23.16 14.72
C PRO A 11 -5.31 22.40 13.56
N PRO A 12 -4.07 21.91 13.71
CA PRO A 12 -3.39 21.20 12.65
C PRO A 12 -4.27 20.03 12.18
N PRO A 13 -4.31 19.75 10.87
CA PRO A 13 -5.13 18.67 10.34
C PRO A 13 -4.68 17.35 10.97
N THR A 14 -5.65 16.56 11.44
CA THR A 14 -5.40 15.21 11.92
C THR A 14 -4.79 14.38 10.79
N THR A 15 -3.62 13.83 11.04
CA THR A 15 -2.89 12.98 10.10
C THR A 15 -3.19 11.52 10.37
N PHE A 16 -2.80 10.66 9.42
CA PHE A 16 -2.90 9.21 9.61
C PHE A 16 -2.17 8.74 10.87
N ASN A 17 -1.01 9.33 11.20
CA ASN A 17 -0.19 8.94 12.34
C ASN A 17 -0.81 9.28 13.70
N ASP A 18 -1.83 10.14 13.73
CA ASP A 18 -2.55 10.50 14.96
C ASP A 18 -3.55 9.42 15.39
N LEU A 19 -3.76 8.39 14.55
CA LEU A 19 -4.57 7.23 14.90
C LEU A 19 -3.86 6.36 15.94
N PRO A 20 -4.60 5.72 16.85
CA PRO A 20 -4.00 4.82 17.82
C PRO A 20 -3.49 3.52 17.14
N PRO A 21 -2.49 2.84 17.72
CA PRO A 21 -1.86 1.67 17.12
C PRO A 21 -2.82 0.52 16.75
N GLU A 22 -3.89 0.35 17.52
CA GLU A 22 -4.91 -0.67 17.27
C GLU A 22 -5.64 -0.42 15.94
N ILE A 23 -5.86 0.85 15.61
CA ILE A 23 -6.49 1.24 14.34
C ILE A 23 -5.50 1.07 13.19
N HIS A 24 -4.23 1.42 13.37
CA HIS A 24 -3.19 1.12 12.39
C HIS A 24 -3.11 -0.38 12.07
N LEU A 25 -3.14 -1.23 13.09
CA LEU A 25 -3.12 -2.68 12.94
C LEU A 25 -4.39 -3.20 12.23
N ALA A 26 -5.56 -2.67 12.61
CA ALA A 26 -6.83 -3.03 11.97
C ALA A 26 -6.89 -2.59 10.50
N ILE A 27 -6.19 -1.51 10.13
CA ILE A 27 -6.04 -1.07 8.74
C ILE A 27 -5.10 -2.02 8.01
N SER A 28 -3.92 -2.32 8.57
CA SER A 28 -2.93 -3.18 7.90
C SER A 28 -3.46 -4.58 7.61
N GLN A 29 -4.35 -5.10 8.46
CA GLN A 29 -4.99 -6.41 8.26
C GLN A 29 -6.01 -6.46 7.11
N ARG A 30 -6.47 -5.30 6.61
CA ARG A 30 -7.45 -5.20 5.53
C ARG A 30 -6.83 -4.88 4.17
N LEU A 31 -5.52 -4.66 4.12
CA LEU A 31 -4.82 -4.31 2.90
C LEU A 31 -4.46 -5.55 2.09
N THR A 32 -4.49 -5.43 0.76
CA THR A 32 -3.93 -6.44 -0.13
C THR A 32 -2.40 -6.45 -0.03
N TYR A 33 -1.75 -7.52 -0.48
CA TYR A 33 -0.29 -7.65 -0.38
C TYR A 33 0.49 -6.42 -0.91
N PRO A 34 0.23 -5.89 -2.13
CA PRO A 34 0.94 -4.71 -2.63
C PRO A 34 0.74 -3.46 -1.77
N ASP A 35 -0.46 -3.25 -1.24
CA ASP A 35 -0.80 -2.06 -0.43
C ASP A 35 -0.19 -2.16 0.98
N ALA A 36 -0.28 -3.35 1.60
CA ALA A 36 0.34 -3.62 2.88
C ALA A 36 1.87 -3.45 2.80
N LEU A 37 2.48 -3.94 1.73
CA LEU A 37 3.91 -3.77 1.49
C LEU A 37 4.29 -2.31 1.29
N SER A 38 3.45 -1.54 0.59
CA SER A 38 3.65 -0.10 0.44
C SER A 38 3.59 0.60 1.80
N LEU A 39 2.59 0.30 2.63
CA LEU A 39 2.47 0.86 3.98
C LEU A 39 3.68 0.52 4.84
N LYS A 40 4.13 -0.74 4.82
CA LYS A 40 5.31 -1.22 5.54
C LYS A 40 6.57 -0.40 5.24
N HIS A 41 6.72 0.07 4.00
CA HIS A 41 7.90 0.83 3.57
C HIS A 41 7.79 2.36 3.74
N THR A 42 6.69 2.88 4.30
CA THR A 42 6.51 4.33 4.49
C THR A 42 7.35 4.89 5.63
N CYS A 43 7.45 4.19 6.77
CA CYS A 43 8.23 4.61 7.92
C CYS A 43 8.61 3.41 8.79
N ARG A 44 9.55 3.61 9.72
CA ARG A 44 10.03 2.55 10.62
C ARG A 44 8.92 1.93 11.48
N TYR A 45 7.97 2.75 11.95
CA TYR A 45 6.84 2.27 12.75
C TYR A 45 5.99 1.23 11.98
N PHE A 46 5.61 1.54 10.74
CA PHE A 46 4.84 0.60 9.92
C PHE A 46 5.68 -0.59 9.44
N TYR A 47 6.99 -0.42 9.30
CA TYR A 47 7.88 -1.52 8.96
C TYR A 47 7.83 -2.66 9.98
N ASP A 48 7.76 -2.30 11.27
CA ASP A 48 7.70 -3.24 12.38
C ASP A 48 6.26 -3.73 12.66
N LEU A 49 5.24 -2.92 12.34
CA LEU A 49 3.83 -3.23 12.59
C LEU A 49 3.20 -4.14 11.51
N VAL A 50 3.52 -3.92 10.23
CA VAL A 50 2.79 -4.51 9.10
C VAL A 50 3.36 -5.87 8.72
N ASP A 51 2.52 -6.91 8.79
CA ASP A 51 2.85 -8.26 8.34
C ASP A 51 2.55 -8.46 6.84
N THR A 52 3.60 -8.74 6.07
CA THR A 52 3.55 -9.06 4.62
C THR A 52 3.90 -10.53 4.35
N GLY A 53 3.59 -11.41 5.31
CA GLY A 53 3.88 -12.84 5.24
C GLY A 53 3.24 -13.58 4.07
N ILE A 54 3.61 -14.86 3.93
CA ILE A 54 3.22 -15.73 2.80
C ILE A 54 1.69 -15.80 2.64
N ARG A 55 0.94 -15.83 3.75
CA ARG A 55 -0.52 -15.90 3.72
C ARG A 55 -1.14 -14.79 2.87
N LEU A 56 -0.68 -13.55 3.07
CA LEU A 56 -1.20 -12.39 2.36
C LEU A 56 -0.86 -12.44 0.86
N LYS A 57 0.33 -12.93 0.52
CA LYS A 57 0.76 -13.15 -0.88
C LYS A 57 -0.11 -14.19 -1.59
N VAL A 58 -0.40 -15.30 -0.91
CA VAL A 58 -1.24 -16.37 -1.44
C VAL A 58 -2.67 -15.89 -1.64
N GLU A 59 -3.25 -15.23 -0.63
CA GLU A 59 -4.60 -14.66 -0.69
C GLU A 59 -4.75 -13.71 -1.90
N TRP A 60 -3.78 -12.81 -2.07
CA TRP A 60 -3.73 -11.90 -3.20
C TRP A 60 -3.61 -12.62 -4.56
N LEU A 61 -2.81 -13.69 -4.67
CA LEU A 61 -2.71 -14.49 -5.90
C LEU A 61 -4.01 -15.22 -6.22
N VAL A 62 -4.68 -15.77 -5.20
CA VAL A 62 -5.98 -16.44 -5.36
C VAL A 62 -7.03 -15.45 -5.85
N GLU A 63 -7.12 -14.27 -5.23
CA GLU A 63 -8.03 -13.21 -5.66
C GLU A 63 -7.79 -12.83 -7.13
N ARG A 64 -6.53 -12.56 -7.50
CA ARG A 64 -6.18 -12.26 -8.91
C ARG A 64 -6.58 -13.36 -9.88
N HIS A 65 -6.36 -14.62 -9.51
CA HIS A 65 -6.79 -15.76 -10.32
C HIS A 65 -8.31 -15.80 -10.50
N THR A 66 -9.08 -15.56 -9.42
CA THR A 66 -10.56 -15.51 -9.52
C THR A 66 -11.04 -14.38 -10.43
N LEU A 67 -10.32 -13.26 -10.45
CA LEU A 67 -10.58 -12.13 -11.33
C LEU A 67 -10.01 -12.32 -12.75
N HIS A 68 -9.44 -13.48 -13.07
CA HIS A 68 -8.81 -13.78 -14.36
C HIS A 68 -7.73 -12.76 -14.75
N LEU A 69 -7.08 -12.18 -13.75
CA LEU A 69 -5.95 -11.27 -13.95
C LEU A 69 -4.67 -12.08 -14.11
N GLU A 70 -3.74 -11.58 -14.93
CA GLU A 70 -2.44 -12.24 -15.08
C GLU A 70 -1.70 -12.31 -13.75
N CYS A 71 -1.13 -13.48 -13.45
CA CYS A 71 -0.25 -13.65 -12.31
C CYS A 71 1.09 -12.96 -12.58
N PRO A 72 1.71 -12.31 -11.58
CA PRO A 72 3.04 -11.74 -11.74
C PRO A 72 4.02 -12.85 -12.14
N ASN A 73 4.58 -12.73 -13.34
CA ASN A 73 5.60 -13.63 -13.83
C ASN A 73 6.99 -13.10 -13.43
N ASP A 74 8.00 -13.98 -13.39
CA ASP A 74 9.39 -13.67 -13.05
C ASP A 74 10.01 -12.53 -13.90
N ARG A 75 9.36 -12.15 -15.01
CA ARG A 75 9.76 -11.03 -15.87
C ARG A 75 9.31 -9.65 -15.37
N CYS A 76 8.29 -9.57 -14.51
CA CYS A 76 7.69 -8.31 -14.08
C CYS A 76 7.77 -8.11 -12.57
N CYS A 77 7.47 -9.12 -11.74
CA CYS A 77 7.65 -9.07 -10.28
C CYS A 77 7.92 -10.47 -9.70
N ASP A 78 9.02 -10.67 -8.96
CA ASP A 78 9.30 -11.95 -8.27
C ASP A 78 8.73 -11.92 -6.83
N LEU A 79 7.76 -12.80 -6.56
CA LEU A 79 7.02 -12.89 -5.30
C LEU A 79 7.73 -13.67 -4.18
N ARG A 80 8.91 -14.25 -4.46
CA ARG A 80 9.67 -15.02 -3.46
C ARG A 80 10.06 -14.18 -2.25
N SER A 81 10.23 -12.87 -2.42
CA SER A 81 10.45 -11.94 -1.29
C SER A 81 9.91 -10.55 -1.60
N ASP A 82 9.64 -9.79 -0.54
CA ASP A 82 9.18 -8.40 -0.61
C ASP A 82 10.15 -7.54 -1.41
N LEU A 83 11.46 -7.69 -1.14
CA LEU A 83 12.53 -6.98 -1.84
C LEU A 83 12.50 -7.25 -3.34
N LYS A 84 12.29 -8.50 -3.75
CA LYS A 84 12.26 -8.89 -5.16
C LYS A 84 10.99 -8.39 -5.85
N PHE A 85 9.87 -8.40 -5.14
CA PHE A 85 8.61 -7.88 -5.65
C PHE A 85 8.73 -6.37 -5.94
N CYS A 86 9.24 -5.60 -4.98
CA CYS A 86 9.49 -4.16 -5.16
C CYS A 86 10.43 -3.86 -6.34
N ARG A 87 11.49 -4.66 -6.52
CA ARG A 87 12.48 -4.46 -7.61
C ARG A 87 11.90 -4.70 -9.00
N GLY A 88 11.00 -5.68 -9.13
CA GLY A 88 10.32 -5.94 -10.39
C GLY A 88 9.41 -4.77 -10.82
N SER A 89 8.73 -4.13 -9.86
CA SER A 89 7.82 -3.02 -10.13
C SER A 89 8.49 -1.76 -10.72
N VAL A 90 9.80 -1.61 -10.60
CA VAL A 90 10.56 -0.43 -11.08
C VAL A 90 11.12 -0.64 -12.50
N SER A 91 11.15 -1.88 -13.00
CA SER A 91 11.81 -2.20 -14.28
C SER A 91 10.85 -2.28 -15.48
N GLY A 92 9.54 -2.08 -15.27
CA GLY A 92 8.58 -1.93 -16.35
C GLY A 92 8.54 -0.48 -16.81
N ASP A 93 8.63 -0.24 -18.13
CA ASP A 93 8.43 1.10 -18.67
C ASP A 93 7.05 1.66 -18.21
N ALA A 94 6.94 2.98 -18.10
CA ALA A 94 5.70 3.64 -17.70
C ALA A 94 4.50 3.32 -18.63
N SER A 95 4.77 2.82 -19.84
CA SER A 95 3.77 2.39 -20.81
C SER A 95 3.08 1.08 -20.40
N THR A 96 3.81 0.14 -19.80
CA THR A 96 3.30 -1.17 -19.38
C THR A 96 2.45 -1.07 -18.12
N TRP A 97 2.77 -0.13 -17.21
CA TRP A 97 1.97 0.14 -16.01
C TRP A 97 0.61 0.76 -16.37
N ASN A 98 0.56 1.68 -17.34
CA ASN A 98 -0.68 2.28 -17.82
C ASN A 98 -1.56 1.29 -18.62
N ALA A 99 -0.97 0.41 -19.42
CA ALA A 99 -1.70 -0.61 -20.17
C ALA A 99 -2.41 -1.63 -19.25
N ASN A 100 -1.77 -2.01 -18.15
CA ASN A 100 -2.37 -2.91 -17.17
C ASN A 100 -3.42 -2.22 -16.29
N ARG A 101 -3.30 -0.91 -16.06
CA ARG A 101 -4.33 -0.13 -15.34
C ARG A 101 -5.63 -0.01 -16.13
N ALA A 102 -5.54 0.18 -17.46
CA ALA A 102 -6.71 0.24 -18.34
C ALA A 102 -7.44 -1.11 -18.48
N ARG A 103 -6.72 -2.23 -18.36
CA ARG A 103 -7.31 -3.58 -18.40
C ARG A 103 -7.87 -4.06 -17.05
N ALA A 104 -7.30 -3.63 -15.94
CA ALA A 104 -7.73 -4.06 -14.60
C ALA A 104 -8.99 -3.31 -14.12
N TRP A 105 -9.25 -2.10 -14.61
CA TRP A 105 -10.39 -1.26 -14.24
C TRP A 105 -11.05 -0.76 -15.52
N GLY A 106 -11.85 -1.62 -16.14
CA GLY A 106 -12.43 -1.40 -17.46
C GLY A 106 -12.93 0.03 -17.68
N ALA A 107 -12.28 0.70 -18.63
CA ALA A 107 -12.80 1.87 -19.33
C ALA A 107 -13.02 1.47 -20.80
#